data_AF-A0A1Q2KW48-F1
#
_entry.id   AF-A0A1Q2KW48-F1
#
_cell.length_a   1.000
_cell.length_b   1.000
_cell.length_c   1.000
_cell.angle_alpha   90.00
_cell.angle_beta   90.00
_cell.angle_gamma   90.00
#
_symmetry.space_group_name_H-M   'P 1'
#
loop_
_entity.id
_entity.type
_entity.pdbx_description
1 polymer ?
#
loop_
_entity_poly.entity_id
_entity_poly.type
_entity_poly.pdbx_seq_one_letter_code
_entity_poly.pdbx_strand_id
1 'polypeptide(L)'
;MEWSYWKIVCKYGHVGIRKEVSVARHLQLPAHCTLLDACKVAGEMPGVKNNGVFSGRQISLEEFLQGHREEAENLYLQKLKSHRNATA
;
A
#
# COMPACT_ATOMS: atom_id res chain seq x y z
N MET A 1 -14.61 14.50 -12.18
CA MET A 1 -14.06 14.33 -10.83
C MET A 1 -12.56 14.38 -10.95
N GLU A 2 -11.89 15.27 -10.21
CA GLU A 2 -10.43 15.32 -10.15
C GLU A 2 -9.91 14.31 -9.14
N TRP A 3 -8.78 13.67 -9.46
CA TRP A 3 -8.16 12.62 -8.66
C TRP A 3 -6.76 13.04 -8.22
N SER A 4 -6.38 12.59 -7.03
CA SER A 4 -5.01 12.62 -6.52
C SER A 4 -4.46 11.20 -6.46
N TYR A 5 -3.16 11.06 -6.69
CA TYR A 5 -2.47 9.77 -6.67
C TYR A 5 -1.36 9.78 -5.64
N TRP A 6 -1.22 8.68 -4.91
CA TRP A 6 -0.33 8.59 -3.76
C TRP A 6 0.48 7.30 -3.78
N LYS A 7 1.75 7.39 -3.38
CA LYS A 7 2.59 6.23 -3.06
C LYS A 7 2.86 6.21 -1.57
N ILE A 8 2.36 5.19 -0.88
CA ILE A 8 2.47 5.00 0.57
C ILE A 8 3.26 3.73 0.87
N VAL A 9 4.37 3.82 1.57
CA VAL A 9 5.17 2.66 1.98
C VAL A 9 4.59 2.10 3.27
N CYS A 10 4.12 0.85 3.22
CA CYS A 10 3.48 0.15 4.33
C CYS A 10 4.30 -1.05 4.81
N LYS A 11 4.37 -1.23 6.12
CA LYS A 11 5.00 -2.33 6.83
C LYS A 11 3.99 -3.42 7.10
N TYR A 12 4.25 -4.61 6.57
CA TYR A 12 3.34 -5.75 6.70
C TYR A 12 3.83 -6.78 7.72
N GLY A 13 5.14 -6.99 7.83
CA GLY A 13 5.61 -8.22 8.49
C GLY A 13 7.10 -8.25 8.76
N HIS A 14 7.56 -9.44 9.14
CA HIS A 14 8.97 -9.77 9.13
C HIS A 14 9.16 -11.13 8.43
N VAL A 15 10.23 -11.30 7.67
CA VAL A 15 10.69 -12.59 7.14
C VAL A 15 11.91 -13.06 7.93
N GLY A 16 11.67 -13.55 9.15
CA GLY A 16 12.70 -13.94 10.11
C GLY A 16 13.11 -12.80 11.05
N ILE A 17 14.24 -12.96 11.74
CA ILE A 17 14.69 -12.02 12.76
C ILE A 17 15.16 -10.71 12.10
N ARG A 18 14.54 -9.59 12.48
CA ARG A 18 14.88 -8.20 12.06
C ARG A 18 14.74 -7.88 10.56
N LYS A 19 14.14 -8.76 9.75
CA LYS A 19 13.91 -8.50 8.32
C LYS A 19 12.49 -8.01 8.09
N GLU A 20 12.26 -6.70 8.24
CA GLU A 20 10.96 -6.06 7.97
C GLU A 20 10.56 -6.20 6.50
N VAL A 21 9.29 -6.50 6.25
CA VAL A 21 8.71 -6.44 4.90
C VAL A 21 7.92 -5.16 4.77
N SER A 22 8.38 -4.31 3.86
CA SER A 22 7.75 -3.04 3.51
C SER A 22 7.44 -3.02 2.01
N VAL A 23 6.21 -2.62 1.67
CA VAL A 23 5.72 -2.59 0.30
C VAL A 23 5.06 -1.26 0.02
N ALA A 24 5.35 -0.68 -1.16
CA ALA A 24 4.67 0.52 -1.63
C ALA A 24 3.24 0.20 -2.08
N ARG A 25 2.30 1.03 -1.67
CA ARG A 25 0.87 1.00 -2.02
C ARG A 25 0.53 2.27 -2.78
N HIS A 26 -0.08 2.13 -3.94
CA HIS A 26 -0.42 3.17 -4.89
C HIS A 26 -1.92 3.36 -4.81
N LEU A 27 -2.33 4.51 -4.28
CA LEU A 27 -3.72 4.85 -4.02
C LEU A 27 -4.20 5.93 -4.97
N GLN A 28 -5.43 5.76 -5.44
CA GLN A 28 -6.19 6.80 -6.13
C GLN A 28 -7.26 7.32 -5.16
N LEU A 29 -7.27 8.62 -4.90
CA LEU A 29 -8.19 9.27 -3.98
C LEU A 29 -8.78 10.54 -4.61
N PRO A 30 -9.92 11.04 -4.14
CA PRO A 30 -10.41 12.35 -4.55
C PRO A 30 -9.33 13.45 -4.43
N ALA A 31 -9.34 14.46 -5.30
CA ALA A 31 -8.31 15.51 -5.32
C ALA A 31 -8.20 16.33 -4.03
N HIS A 32 -9.27 16.41 -3.22
CA HIS A 32 -9.27 17.11 -1.94
C HIS A 32 -8.64 16.28 -0.79
N CYS A 33 -8.36 15.00 -1.00
CA CYS A 33 -7.73 14.16 0.00
C CYS A 33 -6.27 14.59 0.22
N THR A 34 -5.87 14.60 1.48
CA THR A 34 -4.53 14.97 1.92
C THR A 34 -3.62 13.75 2.07
N LEU A 35 -2.33 13.98 2.31
CA LEU A 35 -1.41 12.91 2.69
C LEU A 35 -1.90 12.13 3.92
N LEU A 36 -2.51 12.82 4.90
CA LEU A 36 -3.05 12.17 6.09
C LEU A 36 -4.17 11.20 5.74
N ASP A 37 -5.05 11.57 4.82
CA ASP A 37 -6.14 10.71 4.36
C ASP A 37 -5.59 9.49 3.62
N ALA A 38 -4.59 9.69 2.75
CA ALA A 38 -3.90 8.61 2.06
C ALA A 38 -3.22 7.63 3.02
N CYS A 39 -2.57 8.15 4.07
CA CYS A 39 -1.96 7.33 5.12
C CYS A 39 -3.02 6.54 5.92
N LYS A 40 -4.19 7.14 6.23
CA LYS A 40 -5.28 6.43 6.92
C LYS A 40 -5.79 5.26 6.09
N VAL A 41 -6.12 5.51 4.82
CA VAL A 41 -6.57 4.45 3.90
C VAL A 41 -5.53 3.34 3.77
N ALA A 42 -4.26 3.70 3.66
CA ALA A 42 -3.18 2.72 3.59
C ALA A 42 -3.03 1.90 4.89
N GLY A 43 -3.18 2.54 6.05
CA GLY A 43 -3.08 1.90 7.37
C GLY A 43 -4.20 0.89 7.64
N GLU A 44 -5.36 1.08 7.02
CA GLU A 44 -6.50 0.16 7.11
C GLU A 44 -6.40 -1.02 6.13
N MET A 45 -5.38 -1.05 5.25
CA MET A 45 -5.22 -2.14 4.30
C MET A 45 -4.91 -3.48 4.98
N PRO A 46 -5.44 -4.60 4.48
CA PRO A 46 -5.25 -5.91 5.08
C PRO A 46 -3.77 -6.27 5.26
N GLY A 47 -3.39 -6.67 6.48
CA GLY A 47 -2.04 -7.11 6.81
C GLY A 47 -1.04 -5.99 7.09
N VAL A 48 -1.41 -4.71 6.94
CA VAL A 48 -0.58 -3.60 7.42
C VAL A 48 -0.59 -3.62 8.95
N LYS A 49 0.58 -3.45 9.57
CA LYS A 49 0.72 -3.42 11.03
C LYS A 49 0.14 -2.13 11.62
N ASN A 50 -0.14 -2.13 12.93
CA ASN A 50 -0.34 -0.89 13.68
C ASN A 50 0.85 0.05 13.49
N ASN A 51 0.58 1.32 13.20
CA ASN A 51 1.60 2.32 12.81
C ASN A 51 2.48 1.82 11.65
N GLY A 52 1.91 1.00 10.76
CA GLY A 52 2.61 0.37 9.65
C GLY A 52 2.90 1.30 8.49
N VAL A 53 2.37 2.52 8.46
CA VAL A 53 2.72 3.50 7.43
C VAL A 53 4.07 4.12 7.75
N PHE A 54 5.05 3.93 6.86
CA PHE A 54 6.41 4.44 7.04
C PHE A 54 6.62 5.80 6.37
N SER A 55 6.15 5.96 5.15
CA SER A 55 6.26 7.21 4.40
C SER A 55 5.18 7.29 3.32
N GLY A 56 4.89 8.50 2.85
CA GLY A 56 3.96 8.71 1.77
C GLY A 56 4.27 9.98 1.00
N ARG A 57 4.02 9.97 -0.32
CA ARG A 57 4.08 11.16 -1.16
C ARG A 57 3.00 11.13 -2.23
N GLN A 58 2.61 12.33 -2.68
CA GLN A 58 1.82 12.47 -3.89
C GLN A 58 2.68 12.11 -5.10
N ILE A 59 2.06 11.49 -6.10
CA ILE A 59 2.71 10.99 -7.33
C ILE A 59 1.92 11.41 -8.55
N SER A 60 2.53 11.30 -9.73
CA SER A 60 1.83 11.50 -11.00
C SER A 60 0.91 10.31 -11.33
N LEU A 61 -0.03 10.52 -12.27
CA LEU A 61 -0.84 9.42 -12.82
C LEU A 61 0.03 8.32 -13.45
N GLU A 62 1.10 8.69 -14.14
CA GLU A 62 2.01 7.73 -14.76
C GLU A 62 2.73 6.87 -13.71
N GLU A 63 3.26 7.50 -12.66
CA GLU A 63 3.87 6.80 -11.52
C GLU A 63 2.85 5.87 -10.84
N PHE A 64 1.59 6.30 -10.71
CA PHE A 64 0.52 5.47 -10.17
C PHE A 64 0.24 4.24 -11.03
N LEU A 65 0.05 4.42 -12.34
CA LEU A 65 -0.26 3.32 -13.24
C LEU A 65 0.86 2.29 -13.28
N GLN A 66 2.13 2.74 -13.29
CA GLN A 66 3.28 1.86 -13.23
C GLN A 66 3.34 1.12 -11.89
N GLY A 67 3.26 1.85 -10.77
CA GLY A 67 3.31 1.26 -9.44
C GLY A 67 2.16 0.30 -9.14
N HIS A 68 0.98 0.57 -9.69
CA HIS A 68 -0.18 -0.32 -9.55
C HIS A 68 0.02 -1.66 -10.27
N ARG A 69 0.70 -1.66 -11.42
CA ARG A 69 1.11 -2.91 -12.10
C ARG A 69 2.14 -3.68 -11.28
N GLU A 70 3.16 -2.99 -10.78
CA GLU A 70 4.20 -3.60 -9.93
C GLU A 70 3.62 -4.23 -8.65
N GLU A 71 2.60 -3.60 -8.06
CA GLU A 71 1.88 -4.16 -6.92
C GLU A 71 1.13 -5.45 -7.23
N ALA A 72 0.53 -5.55 -8.42
CA ALA A 72 -0.18 -6.77 -8.84
C ALA A 72 0.79 -7.95 -8.99
N GLU A 73 2.03 -7.66 -9.37
CA GLU A 73 3.11 -8.63 -9.54
C GLU A 73 3.90 -8.89 -8.24
N ASN A 74 3.62 -8.15 -7.17
CA ASN A 74 4.34 -8.30 -5.90
C ASN A 74 4.00 -9.63 -5.22
N LEU A 75 4.98 -10.54 -5.19
CA LEU A 75 4.83 -11.90 -4.67
C LEU A 75 4.39 -11.95 -3.20
N TYR A 76 4.82 -11.00 -2.36
CA TYR A 76 4.41 -10.94 -0.96
C TYR A 76 2.92 -10.62 -0.85
N LEU A 77 2.46 -9.60 -1.57
CA LEU A 77 1.05 -9.21 -1.59
C LEU A 77 0.15 -10.29 -2.19
N GLN A 78 0.60 -11.00 -3.22
CA GLN A 78 -0.13 -12.14 -3.79
C GLN A 78 -0.33 -13.24 -2.74
N LYS A 79 0.75 -13.64 -2.05
CA LYS A 79 0.67 -14.65 -0.97
C LYS A 79 -0.26 -14.19 0.15
N LEU A 80 -0.15 -12.93 0.58
CA LEU A 80 -1.01 -12.34 1.61
C LEU A 80 -2.50 -12.45 1.24
N LYS A 81 -2.86 -12.17 -0.01
CA LYS A 81 -4.24 -12.31 -0.51
C LYS A 81 -4.69 -13.77 -0.55
N SER A 82 -3.84 -14.69 -1.02
CA SER A 82 -4.17 -16.11 -1.11
C SER A 82 -4.41 -16.76 0.25
N HIS A 83 -3.63 -16.38 1.28
CA HIS A 83 -3.84 -16.90 2.64
C HIS A 83 -5.17 -16.47 3.27
N ARG A 84 -5.71 -15.30 2.88
CA ARG A 84 -7.03 -14.84 3.35
C ARG A 84 -8.18 -15.64 2.74
N ASN A 85 -8.03 -16.13 1.51
CA ASN A 85 -9.06 -16.92 0.84
C ASN A 85 -9.11 -18.38 1.32
N ALA A 86 -8.08 -18.85 2.03
CA ALA A 86 -8.01 -20.22 2.56
C ALA A 86 -8.69 -20.39 3.94
N THR A 87 -9.10 -19.29 4.57
CA THR A 87 -9.74 -19.26 5.90
C THR A 87 -11.15 -18.66 5.89
N ALA A 88 -11.74 -18.47 4.70
CA ALA A 88 -13.10 -17.97 4.52
C ALA A 88 -14.07 -19.09 4.14
#